data_AF-A0A6P1HMR4-F1
#
_entry.id   AF-A0A6P1HMR4-F1
#
_cell.length_a   1.000
_cell.length_b   1.000
_cell.length_c   1.000
_cell.angle_alpha   90.00
_cell.angle_beta   90.00
_cell.angle_gamma   90.00
#
_symmetry.space_group_name_H-M   'P 1'
#
loop_
_entity.id
_entity.type
_entity.pdbx_description
1 polymer ?
#
loop_
_entity_poly.entity_id
_entity_poly.type
_entity_poly.pdbx_seq_one_letter_code
_entity_poly.pdbx_strand_id
1 'polypeptide(L)'
;MNSKYAEQTLETNSAPGSYFGFDKFDSAKEAREALQISPEWSDAKLRGEFDTLQVIDDMRIPYNKGDKGDILEPITNSYPEFGEGGYRQVITKSKIHFKENGVTILED
;
A
#
# COMPACT_ATOMS: atom_id res chain seq x y z
N MET A 1 -13.00 -11.16 1.35
CA MET A 1 -12.18 -10.09 1.94
C MET A 1 -13.09 -9.05 2.58
N ASN A 2 -12.69 -8.39 3.68
CA ASN A 2 -13.54 -7.42 4.37
C ASN A 2 -13.42 -6.03 3.70
N SER A 3 -14.48 -5.58 3.02
CA SER A 3 -14.54 -4.28 2.31
C SER A 3 -14.65 -3.08 3.23
N LYS A 4 -14.79 -3.26 4.56
CA LYS A 4 -15.01 -2.17 5.52
C LYS A 4 -14.02 -1.02 5.37
N TYR A 5 -12.74 -1.31 5.17
CA TYR A 5 -11.73 -0.27 5.01
C TYR A 5 -11.84 0.45 3.66
N ALA A 6 -12.34 -0.24 2.63
CA ALA A 6 -12.56 0.37 1.33
C ALA A 6 -13.74 1.35 1.36
N GLU A 7 -14.87 0.93 1.93
CA GLU A 7 -16.04 1.78 2.14
C GLU A 7 -15.68 3.01 2.99
N GLN A 8 -15.03 2.80 4.15
CA GLN A 8 -14.56 3.90 5.00
C GLN A 8 -13.63 4.87 4.25
N THR A 9 -12.73 4.36 3.42
CA THR A 9 -11.79 5.19 2.67
C THR A 9 -12.51 6.07 1.66
N LEU A 10 -13.49 5.50 0.94
CA LEU A 10 -14.31 6.23 -0.03
C LEU A 10 -15.19 7.29 0.66
N GLU A 11 -15.74 6.99 1.84
CA GLU A 11 -16.57 7.92 2.61
C GLU A 11 -15.77 9.07 3.24
N THR A 12 -14.59 8.77 3.80
CA THR A 12 -13.81 9.75 4.59
C THR A 12 -12.66 10.40 3.83
N ASN A 13 -12.41 9.93 2.60
CA ASN A 13 -11.24 10.28 1.79
C ASN A 13 -9.91 10.13 2.56
N SER A 14 -9.84 9.12 3.43
CA SER A 14 -8.67 8.89 4.29
C SER A 14 -8.55 7.43 4.71
N ALA A 15 -7.32 6.99 4.98
CA ALA A 15 -7.00 5.65 5.46
C ALA A 15 -6.16 5.71 6.74
N PRO A 16 -6.21 4.69 7.61
CA PRO A 16 -5.20 4.53 8.66
C PRO A 16 -3.81 4.35 8.04
N GLY A 17 -2.76 4.50 8.86
CA GLY A 17 -1.38 4.27 8.42
C GLY A 17 -1.20 2.90 7.78
N SER A 18 -0.47 2.87 6.67
CA SER A 18 -0.33 1.71 5.80
C SER A 18 1.03 1.70 5.11
N TYR A 19 1.31 0.60 4.43
CA TYR A 19 2.32 0.52 3.39
C TYR A 19 1.90 1.36 2.17
N PHE A 20 2.86 2.01 1.53
CA PHE A 20 2.67 2.67 0.24
C PHE A 20 3.96 2.68 -0.57
N GLY A 21 3.82 2.80 -1.89
CA GLY A 21 4.92 2.92 -2.84
C GLY A 21 4.90 4.28 -3.56
N PHE A 22 5.89 4.50 -4.42
CA PHE A 22 6.01 5.71 -5.25
C PHE A 22 5.63 5.47 -6.71
N ASP A 23 5.45 4.21 -7.07
CA ASP A 23 5.10 3.76 -8.42
C ASP A 23 3.58 3.72 -8.57
N LYS A 24 3.08 4.11 -9.75
CA LYS A 24 1.66 4.10 -10.07
C LYS A 24 1.34 2.82 -10.84
N PHE A 25 0.46 2.00 -10.29
CA PHE A 25 -0.10 0.82 -10.94
C PHE A 25 -1.49 1.14 -11.49
N ASP A 26 -1.81 0.62 -12.67
CA ASP A 26 -3.10 0.87 -13.33
C ASP A 26 -4.07 -0.31 -13.19
N SER A 27 -3.60 -1.48 -12.72
CA SER A 27 -4.47 -2.57 -12.27
C SER A 27 -4.12 -3.07 -10.86
N ALA A 28 -5.11 -3.70 -10.22
CA ALA A 28 -4.98 -4.31 -8.92
C ALA A 28 -4.04 -5.52 -8.95
N LYS A 29 -4.02 -6.28 -10.06
CA LYS A 29 -3.09 -7.39 -10.26
C LYS A 29 -1.65 -6.91 -10.28
N GLU A 30 -1.35 -5.86 -11.05
CA GLU A 30 -0.01 -5.26 -11.10
C GLU A 30 0.44 -4.82 -9.71
N ALA A 31 -0.43 -4.13 -8.96
CA ALA A 31 -0.13 -3.70 -7.60
C ALA A 31 0.15 -4.90 -6.66
N ARG A 32 -0.65 -5.97 -6.74
CA ARG A 32 -0.43 -7.18 -5.91
C ARG A 32 0.89 -7.86 -6.22
N GLU A 33 1.23 -8.03 -7.51
CA GLU A 33 2.47 -8.69 -7.93
C GLU A 33 3.71 -7.85 -7.60
N ALA A 34 3.65 -6.54 -7.81
CA ALA A 34 4.71 -5.59 -7.51
C ALA A 34 4.99 -5.46 -6.01
N LEU A 35 3.93 -5.44 -5.20
CA LEU A 35 4.01 -5.26 -3.75
C LEU A 35 3.96 -6.58 -2.97
N GLN A 36 3.91 -7.72 -3.68
CA GLN A 36 3.87 -9.08 -3.14
C GLN A 36 2.76 -9.26 -2.08
N ILE A 37 1.55 -8.82 -2.43
CA ILE A 37 0.38 -8.83 -1.54
C ILE A 37 -0.39 -10.14 -1.75
N SER A 38 -0.54 -10.92 -0.69
CA SER A 38 -1.42 -12.10 -0.73
C SER A 38 -2.87 -11.69 -1.02
N PRO A 39 -3.57 -12.38 -1.94
CA PRO A 39 -5.00 -12.23 -2.15
C PRO A 39 -5.85 -12.57 -0.92
N GLU A 40 -5.29 -13.23 0.10
CA GLU A 40 -5.99 -13.44 1.37
C GLU A 40 -5.98 -12.19 2.26
N TRP A 41 -5.00 -11.30 2.08
CA TRP A 41 -4.81 -10.10 2.89
C TRP A 41 -5.48 -8.87 2.28
N SER A 42 -5.27 -8.64 0.98
CA SER A 42 -5.79 -7.46 0.27
C SER A 42 -5.91 -7.70 -1.24
N ASP A 43 -6.98 -7.19 -1.83
CA ASP A 43 -7.22 -7.25 -3.27
C ASP A 43 -6.45 -6.13 -3.99
N ALA A 44 -5.83 -5.19 -3.26
CA ALA A 44 -5.09 -4.03 -3.78
C ALA A 44 -5.88 -3.17 -4.79
N LYS A 45 -7.22 -3.19 -4.73
CA LYS A 45 -8.09 -2.47 -5.65
C LYS A 45 -8.21 -0.98 -5.36
N LEU A 46 -7.88 -0.51 -4.16
CA LEU A 46 -7.91 0.93 -3.88
C LEU A 46 -6.55 1.56 -4.12
N ARG A 47 -6.49 2.49 -5.07
CA ARG A 47 -5.36 3.38 -5.29
C ARG A 47 -5.72 4.77 -4.81
N GLY A 48 -4.94 5.31 -3.89
CA GLY A 48 -5.10 6.67 -3.39
C GLY A 48 -3.88 7.53 -3.70
N GLU A 49 -4.10 8.73 -4.23
CA GLU A 49 -3.08 9.76 -4.41
C GLU A 49 -3.06 10.71 -3.20
N PHE A 50 -1.88 10.98 -2.64
CA PHE A 50 -1.72 11.89 -1.51
C PHE A 50 -0.36 12.61 -1.56
N ASP A 51 -0.24 13.71 -0.80
CA ASP A 51 1.05 14.40 -0.59
C ASP A 51 1.85 13.71 0.51
N THR A 52 3.03 13.17 0.18
CA THR A 52 3.88 12.43 1.13
C THR A 52 4.46 13.33 2.21
N LEU A 53 4.51 14.65 2.03
CA LEU A 53 4.95 15.58 3.06
C LEU A 53 4.08 15.52 4.32
N GLN A 54 2.82 15.09 4.21
CA GLN A 54 1.93 14.95 5.36
C GLN A 54 2.37 13.84 6.35
N VAL A 55 3.21 12.90 5.91
CA VAL A 55 3.67 11.75 6.71
C VAL A 55 5.20 11.66 6.80
N ILE A 56 5.95 12.67 6.34
CA ILE A 56 7.41 12.58 6.17
C ILE A 56 8.15 12.27 7.48
N ASP A 57 7.67 12.77 8.61
CA ASP A 57 8.29 12.58 9.92
C ASP A 57 8.08 11.17 10.51
N ASP A 58 7.09 10.41 9.99
CA ASP A 58 6.72 9.07 10.46
C ASP A 58 6.97 7.98 9.40
N MET A 59 7.26 8.38 8.16
CA MET A 59 7.60 7.47 7.07
C MET A 59 8.96 6.80 7.33
N ARG A 60 8.99 5.47 7.21
CA ARG A 60 10.24 4.70 7.28
C ARG A 60 10.23 3.49 6.35
N ILE A 61 11.41 2.90 6.18
CA ILE A 61 11.54 1.58 5.55
C ILE A 61 10.94 0.51 6.50
N PRO A 62 10.05 -0.38 6.01
CA PRO A 62 9.56 -1.49 6.80
C PRO A 62 10.66 -2.54 7.03
N TYR A 63 10.52 -3.32 8.10
CA TYR A 63 11.24 -4.59 8.19
C TYR A 63 10.60 -5.62 7.24
N ASN A 64 11.36 -6.61 6.82
CA ASN A 64 10.90 -7.70 5.97
C ASN A 64 9.77 -8.51 6.64
N LYS A 65 9.09 -9.34 5.84
CA LYS A 65 7.98 -10.21 6.27
C LYS A 65 6.82 -9.43 6.89
N GLY A 66 6.45 -8.32 6.26
CA GLY A 66 5.36 -7.46 6.72
C GLY A 66 5.67 -6.79 8.06
N ASP A 67 6.88 -6.22 8.19
CA ASP A 67 7.38 -5.49 9.36
C ASP A 67 7.50 -6.33 10.65
N LYS A 68 7.69 -7.65 10.49
CA LYS A 68 7.84 -8.61 11.59
C LYS A 68 9.23 -9.22 11.70
N GLY A 69 10.09 -9.04 10.70
CA GLY A 69 11.46 -9.53 10.73
C GLY A 69 12.45 -8.49 11.28
N ASP A 70 13.72 -8.68 10.93
CA ASP A 70 14.88 -7.98 11.49
C ASP A 70 15.74 -7.29 10.43
N ILE A 71 15.42 -7.45 9.15
CA ILE A 71 16.12 -6.84 8.01
C ILE A 71 15.21 -5.79 7.38
N LEU A 72 15.75 -4.62 7.05
CA LEU A 72 15.01 -3.58 6.33
C LEU A 72 14.71 -4.02 4.89
N GLU A 73 13.49 -3.75 4.42
CA GLU A 73 13.01 -4.10 3.10
C GLU A 73 12.56 -2.84 2.32
N PRO A 74 13.50 -2.04 1.79
CA PRO A 74 13.16 -0.88 0.97
C PRO A 74 12.56 -1.27 -0.39
N ILE A 75 12.83 -2.50 -0.84
CA ILE A 75 12.39 -3.07 -2.11
C ILE A 75 11.72 -4.41 -1.79
N THR A 76 10.51 -4.63 -2.31
CA THR A 76 9.70 -5.83 -2.06
C THR A 76 10.39 -7.10 -2.51
N ASN A 77 10.56 -8.06 -1.59
CA ASN A 77 11.17 -9.38 -1.89
C ASN A 77 10.71 -10.52 -0.95
N SER A 78 10.00 -10.21 0.14
CA SER A 78 9.67 -11.18 1.20
C SER A 78 8.70 -12.28 0.80
N TYR A 79 7.86 -12.07 -0.21
CA TYR A 79 6.81 -13.02 -0.60
C TYR A 79 6.82 -13.28 -2.11
N PRO A 80 7.86 -13.93 -2.65
CA PRO A 80 7.98 -14.21 -4.09
C PRO A 80 6.82 -15.06 -4.65
N GLU A 81 6.10 -15.80 -3.80
CA GLU A 81 4.91 -16.55 -4.18
C GLU A 81 3.73 -15.67 -4.61
N PHE A 82 3.74 -14.37 -4.27
CA PHE A 82 2.68 -13.42 -4.63
C PHE A 82 3.05 -12.46 -5.76
N GLY A 83 4.26 -12.60 -6.32
CA GLY A 83 4.74 -11.83 -7.46
C GLY A 83 6.24 -11.57 -7.44
N GLU A 84 6.76 -11.08 -8.57
CA GLU A 84 8.20 -10.83 -8.77
C GLU A 84 8.78 -9.80 -7.79
N GLY A 85 7.94 -8.93 -7.19
CA GLY A 85 8.43 -7.86 -6.32
C GLY A 85 9.33 -6.88 -7.07
N GLY A 86 10.32 -6.32 -6.37
CA GLY A 86 11.30 -5.39 -6.96
C GLY A 86 10.88 -3.92 -6.92
N TYR A 87 9.82 -3.57 -6.17
CA TYR A 87 9.30 -2.21 -6.10
C TYR A 87 9.54 -1.56 -4.74
N ARG A 88 9.64 -0.23 -4.75
CA ARG A 88 9.92 0.57 -3.56
C ARG A 88 8.69 0.60 -2.65
N GLN A 89 8.93 0.40 -1.37
CA GLN A 89 7.90 0.51 -0.34
C GLN A 89 8.40 1.27 0.89
N VAL A 90 7.45 1.89 1.56
CA VAL A 90 7.60 2.53 2.86
C VAL A 90 6.36 2.25 3.69
N ILE A 91 6.46 2.46 5.00
CA ILE A 91 5.35 2.33 5.94
C ILE A 91 5.22 3.61 6.78
N THR A 92 3.98 3.99 7.10
CA THR A 92 3.64 5.02 8.07
C THR A 92 2.54 4.49 9.01
N LYS A 93 2.53 4.94 10.26
CA LYS A 93 1.43 4.76 11.21
C LYS A 93 0.48 5.95 11.24
N SER A 94 0.91 7.08 10.69
CA SER A 94 0.12 8.29 10.54
C SER A 94 -1.08 8.08 9.62
N LYS A 95 -2.18 8.76 9.92
CA LYS A 95 -3.36 8.75 9.06
C LYS A 95 -3.01 9.37 7.70
N ILE A 96 -3.43 8.74 6.62
CA ILE A 96 -3.22 9.22 5.25
C ILE A 96 -4.50 9.90 4.78
N HIS A 97 -4.39 11.16 4.38
CA HIS A 97 -5.44 11.93 3.74
C HIS A 97 -5.17 11.98 2.23
N PHE A 98 -6.12 11.48 1.45
CA PHE A 98 -6.02 11.49 -0.01
C PHE A 98 -6.39 12.86 -0.57
N LYS A 99 -5.90 13.17 -1.77
CA LYS A 99 -6.34 14.33 -2.53
C LYS A 99 -7.84 14.24 -2.83
N GLU A 100 -8.48 15.38 -3.05
CA GLU A 100 -9.86 15.41 -3.52
C GLU A 100 -9.96 14.63 -4.84
N ASN A 101 -10.90 13.68 -4.93
CA ASN A 101 -11.03 12.74 -6.05
C ASN A 101 -9.77 11.90 -6.34
N GLY A 102 -8.84 11.80 -5.39
CA GLY A 102 -7.58 11.07 -5.52
C GLY A 102 -7.69 9.57 -5.28
N VAL A 103 -8.88 9.06 -4.92
CA VAL A 103 -9.12 7.63 -4.69
C VAL A 103 -9.80 7.01 -5.91
N THR A 104 -9.26 5.89 -6.38
CA THR A 104 -9.77 5.14 -7.53
C THR A 104 -9.86 3.66 -7.19
N ILE A 105 -10.94 3.01 -7.63
CA ILE A 105 -11.06 1.55 -7.63
C ILE A 105 -10.43 1.04 -8.93
N LEU A 106 -9.41 0.20 -8.82
CA LEU A 106 -8.74 -0.45 -9.93
C LEU A 106 -9.48 -1.74 -10.30
N GLU A 107 -9.46 -2.03 -11.59
CA GLU A 107 -9.82 -3.34 -12.12
C GLU A 107 -8.65 -4.32 -11.96
N ASP A 108 -8.89 -5.61 -12.16
CA ASP A 108 -7.83 -6.64 -12.15
C ASP A 108 -6.97 -6.61 -13.41
#